data_AF-A0A314ZTI7-F1
#
_entry.id   AF-A0A314ZTI7-F1
#
_cell.length_a   1.000
_cell.length_b   1.000
_cell.length_c   1.000
_cell.angle_alpha   90.00
_cell.angle_beta   90.00
_cell.angle_gamma   90.00
#
_symmetry.space_group_name_H-M   'P 1'
#
loop_
_entity.id
_entity.type
_entity.pdbx_description
1 polymer ?
#
loop_
_entity_poly.entity_id
_entity_poly.type
_entity_poly.pdbx_seq_one_letter_code
_entity_poly.pdbx_strand_id
1 'polypeptide(L)' 'MVPFGAGRRICPAWNMGTLHVSLMLARMAHAFKWLPVPDAPPDPTESFVFTVVMKNSLKAVILPRSSPSCSI' A
#
# COMPACT_ATOMS: atom_id res chain seq x y z
N MET A 1 3.73 -7.65 -15.61
CA MET A 1 4.65 -6.57 -15.21
C MET A 1 5.61 -7.13 -14.18
N VAL A 2 6.93 -6.94 -14.34
CA VAL A 2 7.93 -7.40 -13.36
C VAL A 2 8.46 -6.16 -12.63
N PRO A 3 7.85 -5.75 -11.50
CA PRO A 3 8.06 -4.42 -10.93
C PRO A 3 9.49 -4.16 -10.45
N PHE A 4 10.27 -5.21 -10.18
CA PHE A 4 11.68 -5.06 -9.82
C PHE A 4 12.65 -5.73 -10.80
N GLY A 5 12.23 -5.89 -12.07
CA GLY A 5 13.08 -6.42 -13.15
C GLY A 5 13.34 -7.92 -13.07
N ALA A 6 14.12 -8.44 -14.03
CA ALA A 6 14.45 -9.86 -14.14
C ALA A 6 15.89 -10.08 -14.61
N GLY A 7 16.41 -11.29 -14.40
CA GLY A 7 17.75 -11.70 -14.82
C GLY A 7 18.87 -10.99 -14.05
N ARG A 8 19.97 -10.66 -14.74
CA ARG A 8 21.18 -10.08 -14.12
C ARG A 8 21.01 -8.64 -13.58
N ARG A 9 19.92 -7.96 -13.92
CA ARG A 9 19.58 -6.60 -13.46
C ARG A 9 18.35 -6.59 -12.54
N ILE A 10 18.02 -7.73 -11.93
CA ILE A 10 16.96 -7.81 -10.92
C ILE A 10 17.32 -6.94 -9.71
N CYS A 11 16.33 -6.30 -9.09
CA CYS A 11 16.53 -5.60 -7.84
C CYS A 11 17.05 -6.57 -6.77
N PRO A 12 18.24 -6.32 -6.20
CA PRO A 12 18.82 -7.22 -5.19
C PRO A 12 17.97 -7.28 -3.91
N ALA A 13 17.13 -6.29 -3.68
CA ALA A 13 16.25 -6.18 -2.52
C ALA A 13 14.81 -6.66 -2.76
N TRP A 14 14.49 -7.32 -3.89
CA TRP A 14 13.12 -7.76 -4.22
C TRP A 14 12.46 -8.51 -3.04
N ASN A 15 13.13 -9.53 -2.49
CA ASN A 15 12.54 -10.38 -1.45
C ASN A 15 12.23 -9.61 -0.17
N MET A 16 13.18 -8.77 0.27
CA MET A 16 13.01 -7.95 1.47
C MET A 16 11.90 -6.91 1.28
N GLY A 17 11.85 -6.26 0.11
CA GLY A 17 10.83 -5.29 -0.24
C GLY A 17 9.43 -5.90 -0.23
N THR A 18 9.26 -7.08 -0.84
CA THR A 18 7.98 -7.79 -0.83
C THR A 18 7.55 -8.16 0.59
N LEU A 19 8.45 -8.72 1.40
CA LEU A 19 8.14 -9.07 2.79
C LEU A 19 7.73 -7.84 3.61
N HIS A 20 8.41 -6.71 3.45
CA HIS A 20 8.09 -5.46 4.13
C HIS A 20 6.69 -4.98 3.75
N VAL A 21 6.40 -4.90 2.44
CA VAL A 21 5.08 -4.44 1.95
C VAL A 21 3.97 -5.35 2.44
N SER A 22 4.16 -6.68 2.37
CA SER A 22 3.17 -7.65 2.87
C SER A 22 2.90 -7.48 4.36
N LEU A 23 3.93 -7.34 5.19
CA LEU A 23 3.77 -7.15 6.64
C LEU A 23 3.10 -5.82 6.96
N MET A 24 3.48 -4.75 6.27
CA MET A 24 2.90 -3.41 6.45
C MET A 24 1.39 -3.44 6.12
N LEU A 25 1.02 -4.01 4.97
CA LEU A 25 -0.38 -4.17 4.56
C LEU A 25 -1.16 -5.05 5.55
N ALA A 26 -0.59 -6.17 5.99
CA ALA A 26 -1.24 -7.04 6.98
C ALA A 26 -1.52 -6.32 8.29
N ARG A 27 -0.56 -5.54 8.81
CA ARG A 27 -0.76 -4.73 10.03
C ARG A 27 -1.81 -3.66 9.83
N MET A 28 -1.79 -2.96 8.70
CA MET A 28 -2.77 -1.92 8.36
C MET A 28 -4.20 -2.47 8.23
N ALA A 29 -4.36 -3.63 7.59
CA ALA A 29 -5.66 -4.29 7.45
C ALA A 29 -6.16 -4.92 8.76
N HIS A 30 -5.24 -5.39 9.60
CA HIS A 30 -5.58 -5.97 10.91
C HIS A 30 -6.06 -4.89 11.89
N ALA A 31 -5.31 -3.78 12.00
CA ALA A 31 -5.55 -2.74 13.00
C ALA A 31 -6.65 -1.74 12.61
N PHE A 32 -6.89 -1.52 11.31
CA PHE A 32 -7.78 -0.46 10.85
C PHE A 32 -8.87 -0.94 9.89
N LYS A 33 -10.03 -0.30 9.98
CA LYS A 33 -11.09 -0.36 8.98
C LYS A 33 -10.90 0.79 8.00
N TRP A 34 -10.80 0.44 6.72
CA TRP A 34 -10.61 1.38 5.62
C TRP A 34 -11.98 1.68 4.99
N LEU A 35 -12.35 2.95 4.93
CA LEU A 35 -13.58 3.42 4.30
C LEU A 35 -13.25 4.35 3.12
N PRO A 36 -14.02 4.30 2.03
CA PRO A 36 -13.86 5.22 0.92
C PRO A 36 -14.28 6.64 1.35
N VAL A 37 -13.65 7.65 0.76
CA VAL A 37 -14.11 9.03 0.87
C VAL A 37 -15.31 9.21 -0.07
N PRO A 38 -16.46 9.71 0.39
CA PRO A 38 -17.60 9.98 -0.48
C PRO A 38 -17.20 10.96 -1.59
N ASP A 39 -17.69 10.72 -2.81
CA ASP A 39 -17.47 11.54 -4.00
C ASP A 39 -16.02 11.66 -4.51
N ALA A 40 -15.10 10.84 -4.01
CA ALA A 40 -13.70 10.81 -4.45
C ALA A 40 -13.29 9.40 -4.93
N PRO A 41 -13.81 8.92 -6.08
CA PRO A 41 -13.37 7.65 -6.64
C PRO A 41 -11.88 7.70 -6.99
N PRO A 42 -11.15 6.59 -6.80
CA PRO A 42 -9.73 6.53 -7.16
C PRO A 42 -9.59 6.63 -8.68
N ASP A 43 -8.86 7.64 -9.15
CA ASP A 43 -8.50 7.82 -10.55
C ASP A 43 -7.13 7.19 -10.82
N PRO A 44 -7.03 6.09 -11.58
CA PRO A 44 -5.77 5.39 -11.84
C PRO A 44 -4.89 6.10 -12.87
N THR A 45 -5.18 7.35 -13.26
CA THR A 45 -4.28 8.11 -14.14
C THR A 45 -2.88 8.23 -13.53
N GLU A 46 -1.86 7.92 -14.33
CA GLU A 46 -0.47 7.85 -13.87
C GLU A 46 0.27 9.16 -14.17
N SER A 47 1.22 9.52 -13.30
CA SER A 47 2.23 10.52 -13.57
C SER A 47 3.63 9.93 -13.39
N PHE A 48 4.51 10.25 -14.34
CA PHE A 48 5.89 9.79 -14.33
C PHE A 48 6.77 10.82 -13.64
N VAL A 49 7.28 10.47 -12.46
CA VAL A 49 8.34 11.22 -11.77
C VAL A 49 9.58 10.31 -11.75
N PHE A 50 10.23 10.14 -10.60
CA PHE A 50 11.27 9.13 -10.41
C PHE A 50 10.69 7.71 -10.43
N THR A 51 9.41 7.57 -10.02
CA THR A 51 8.61 6.36 -10.10
C THR A 51 7.25 6.68 -10.73
N VAL A 52 6.51 5.64 -11.13
CA VAL A 52 5.11 5.77 -11.53
C VAL A 52 4.26 5.98 -10.28
N VAL A 53 3.56 7.12 -10.21
CA VAL A 53 2.65 7.44 -9.11
C VAL A 53 1.28 7.79 -9.65
N MET A 54 0.24 7.63 -8.81
CA MET A 54 -1.11 8.05 -9.17
C MET A 54 -1.16 9.59 -9.21
N LYS A 55 -1.67 10.15 -10.31
CA LYS A 55 -1.73 11.60 -10.54
C LYS A 55 -2.47 12.31 -9.42
N ASN A 56 -3.58 11.72 -8.98
CA ASN A 56 -4.31 12.11 -7.79
C ASN A 56 -4.00 11.09 -6.68
N SER A 57 -3.57 11.54 -5.50
CA SER A 57 -3.27 10.62 -4.40
C SER A 57 -4.54 9.91 -3.91
N LEU A 58 -4.39 8.62 -3.54
CA LEU A 58 -5.49 7.83 -3.00
C LEU A 58 -5.88 8.38 -1.62
N LYS A 59 -7.16 8.68 -1.43
CA LYS A 59 -7.71 9.17 -0.16
C LYS A 59 -8.62 8.10 0.44
N ALA A 60 -8.45 7.83 1.72
CA ALA A 60 -9.28 6.89 2.47
C ALA A 60 -9.49 7.41 3.90
N VAL A 61 -10.63 7.07 4.49
CA VAL A 61 -10.90 7.30 5.91
C VAL A 61 -10.47 6.06 6.69
N ILE A 62 -9.64 6.26 7.71
CA ILE A 62 -9.06 5.18 8.53
C ILE A 62 -9.72 5.23 9.90
N LEU A 63 -10.36 4.14 10.30
CA LEU A 63 -10.93 3.99 11.63
C LEU A 63 -10.20 2.86 12.38
N PRO A 64 -9.84 3.04 13.67
CA PRO A 64 -9.28 1.95 14.46
C PRO A 64 -10.32 0.83 14.58
N ARG A 65 -9.89 -0.42 14.37
CA ARG A 65 -10.71 -1.59 14.63
C ARG A 65 -10.65 -1.85 16.12
N SER A 66 -11.78 -1.72 16.82
CA SER A 66 -11.86 -2.09 18.25
C SER A 66 -11.79 -3.61 18.39
N SER A 67 -10.60 -4.19 18.38
CA SER A 67 -10.42 -5.54 18.90
C SER A 67 -10.35 -5.44 20.43
N PRO A 68 -11.19 -6.15 21.20
CA PRO A 68 -11.21 -6.09 22.67
C PRO A 68 -10.00 -6.80 23.34
N SER A 69 -8.81 -6.68 22.79
CA SER A 69 -7.63 -7.36 23.34
C SER A 69 -6.35 -6.56 23.06
N CYS A 70 -6.10 -5.53 23.87
CA CYS A 70 -4.78 -5.32 24.46
C CYS A 70 -4.84 -4.19 25.49
N SER A 71 -5.34 -4.51 26.68
CA SER A 71 -4.81 -3.90 27.90
C SER A 71 -3.63 -4.78 28.29
N ILE A 72 -2.42 -4.26 28.20
CA ILE A 72 -1.25 -4.77 28.94
C ILE A 72 -0.80 -3.64 29.85
#